data_AF-A0A4R9LYB2-F1
#
_entry.id   AF-A0A4R9LYB2-F1
#
_cell.length_a   1.000
_cell.length_b   1.000
_cell.length_c   1.000
_cell.angle_alpha   90.00
_cell.angle_beta   90.00
_cell.angle_gamma   90.00
#
_symmetry.space_group_name_H-M   'P 1'
#
loop_
_entity.id
_entity.type
_entity.pdbx_description
1 polymer ?
#
loop_
_entity_poly.entity_id
_entity_poly.type
_entity_poly.pdbx_seq_one_letter_code
_entity_poly.pdbx_strand_id
1 'polypeptide(L)'
;MDIFSVQDYSGRMSRSRDENIIGRMNSLNSKANQSVSSENKSEFQKLLENRNDLPGRFSSSQLTVTQNIREEISNDPYRKKLYDASVEFESVFVKMMLKEMKNSVQKEKLIDGGYAEEIFEDMLYDEYSKEISKNESLGLAEQIYKQMSAMLPPAKNNSYK
;
A
#
# COMPACT_ATOMS: atom_id res chain seq x y z
N MET A 1 -25.11 31.57 -11.00
CA MET A 1 -24.68 30.43 -10.15
C MET A 1 -25.14 29.18 -10.88
N ASP A 2 -24.23 28.56 -11.62
CA ASP A 2 -24.57 27.43 -12.49
C ASP A 2 -24.61 26.13 -11.67
N ILE A 3 -25.81 25.56 -11.59
CA ILE A 3 -26.18 24.39 -10.77
C ILE A 3 -25.51 23.08 -11.23
N PHE A 4 -24.79 23.09 -12.36
CA PHE A 4 -24.16 21.91 -12.96
C PHE A 4 -22.62 21.91 -12.93
N SER A 5 -21.98 22.87 -12.25
CA SER A 5 -20.53 22.84 -12.08
C SER A 5 -20.15 21.95 -10.89
N VAL A 6 -19.81 20.68 -11.15
CA VAL A 6 -19.23 19.81 -10.13
C VAL A 6 -17.83 20.32 -9.83
N GLN A 7 -17.59 20.73 -8.58
CA GLN A 7 -16.27 21.15 -8.14
C GLN A 7 -15.36 19.91 -8.06
N ASP A 8 -14.30 19.91 -8.85
CA ASP A 8 -13.32 18.82 -8.88
C ASP A 8 -12.46 18.87 -7.60
N TYR A 9 -12.67 17.92 -6.69
CA TYR A 9 -11.99 17.84 -5.40
C TYR A 9 -10.82 16.85 -5.38
N SER A 10 -10.51 16.22 -6.52
CA SER A 10 -9.42 15.24 -6.68
C SER A 10 -8.05 15.76 -6.21
N GLY A 11 -7.82 17.07 -6.24
CA GLY A 11 -6.58 17.71 -5.80
C GLY A 11 -6.45 18.00 -4.30
N ARG A 12 -7.55 18.04 -3.52
CA ARG A 12 -7.51 18.52 -2.11
C ARG A 12 -6.96 17.52 -1.10
N MET A 13 -6.82 16.25 -1.48
CA MET A 13 -6.23 15.21 -0.62
C MET A 13 -4.71 15.06 -0.80
N SER A 14 -4.13 15.68 -1.83
CA SER A 14 -2.69 15.60 -2.12
C SER A 14 -1.92 16.76 -1.48
N ARG A 15 -1.76 16.74 -0.15
CA ARG A 15 -0.94 17.71 0.61
C ARG A 15 0.54 17.77 0.15
N SER A 16 0.98 16.79 -0.63
CA SER A 16 2.32 16.70 -1.23
C SER A 16 2.51 17.58 -2.47
N ARG A 17 1.45 18.16 -3.05
CA ARG A 17 1.52 18.99 -4.27
C ARG A 17 1.20 20.48 -4.05
N ASP A 18 0.98 20.90 -2.81
CA ASP A 18 0.75 22.31 -2.51
C ASP A 18 2.06 23.10 -2.66
N GLU A 19 2.17 23.91 -3.73
CA GLU A 19 3.36 24.74 -4.01
C GLU A 19 3.71 25.68 -2.84
N ASN A 20 2.70 26.16 -2.12
CA ASN A 20 2.89 26.97 -0.92
C ASN A 20 3.58 26.21 0.23
N ILE A 21 3.33 24.90 0.35
CA ILE A 21 3.96 24.03 1.36
C ILE A 21 5.39 23.68 0.91
N ILE A 22 5.59 23.39 -0.38
CA ILE A 22 6.91 23.12 -0.97
C ILE A 22 7.81 24.36 -0.88
N GLY A 23 7.28 25.55 -1.18
CA GLY A 23 7.98 26.83 -1.03
C GLY A 23 8.32 27.15 0.43
N ARG A 24 7.43 26.82 1.36
CA ARG A 24 7.70 26.93 2.80
C ARG A 24 8.77 25.93 3.25
N MET A 25 8.79 24.72 2.72
CA MET A 25 9.78 23.69 3.02
C MET A 25 11.18 24.05 2.48
N ASN A 26 11.24 24.60 1.27
CA ASN A 26 12.48 25.07 0.66
C ASN A 26 13.04 26.31 1.35
N SER A 27 12.19 27.23 1.81
CA SER A 27 12.63 28.41 2.58
C SER A 27 13.05 28.08 4.02
N LEU A 28 12.49 27.01 4.62
CA LEU A 28 12.98 26.46 5.88
C LEU A 28 14.32 25.75 5.70
N ASN A 29 14.50 25.03 4.59
CA ASN A 29 15.75 24.34 4.25
C ASN A 29 16.88 25.31 3.84
N SER A 30 16.54 26.44 3.22
CA SER A 30 17.51 27.50 2.92
C SER A 30 17.91 28.31 4.16
N LYS A 31 17.00 28.50 5.12
CA LYS A 31 17.31 29.11 6.43
C LYS A 31 18.18 28.23 7.33
N ALA A 32 18.11 26.91 7.19
CA ALA A 32 19.01 25.99 7.89
C ALA A 32 20.43 25.97 7.30
N ASN A 33 20.62 26.47 6.06
CA ASN A 33 21.89 26.40 5.33
C ASN A 33 22.64 27.73 5.21
N GLN A 34 22.21 28.80 5.89
CA GLN A 34 23.01 30.01 5.98
C GLN A 34 23.12 30.51 7.42
N SER A 35 24.39 30.56 7.88
CA SER A 35 24.89 31.08 9.17
C SER A 35 24.76 30.05 10.32
N VAL A 36 25.77 29.62 11.09
CA VAL A 36 27.11 30.13 11.44
C VAL A 36 27.95 28.95 12.00
N SER A 37 29.25 28.96 11.69
CA SER A 37 30.43 28.29 12.30
C SER A 37 30.29 27.02 13.16
N SER A 38 31.18 26.08 12.85
CA SER A 38 31.75 25.09 13.76
C SER A 38 31.93 25.62 15.19
N GLU A 39 31.26 25.03 16.19
CA GLU A 39 31.82 24.79 17.54
C GLU A 39 30.83 24.10 18.50
N ASN A 40 29.50 24.19 18.29
CA ASN A 40 28.52 23.66 19.27
C ASN A 40 27.69 22.46 18.79
N LYS A 41 28.27 21.54 18.02
CA LYS A 41 27.69 20.19 17.89
C LYS A 41 28.23 19.36 19.05
N SER A 42 27.34 18.96 19.97
CA SER A 42 27.65 18.00 21.04
C SER A 42 28.42 16.81 20.46
N GLU A 43 29.47 16.34 21.16
CA GLU A 43 30.27 15.19 20.71
C GLU A 43 29.41 13.95 20.42
N PHE A 44 28.31 13.80 21.15
CA PHE A 44 27.30 12.78 20.89
C PHE A 44 26.63 12.94 19.51
N GLN A 45 26.37 14.17 19.11
CA GLN A 45 25.73 14.50 17.83
C GLN A 45 26.68 14.24 16.65
N LYS A 46 27.97 14.54 16.81
CA LYS A 46 29.01 14.16 15.83
C LYS A 46 29.16 12.65 15.72
N LEU A 47 29.06 11.93 16.85
CA LEU A 47 29.11 10.47 16.89
C LEU A 47 27.89 9.81 16.21
N LEU A 48 26.71 10.42 16.28
CA LEU A 48 25.51 9.95 15.57
C LEU A 48 25.56 10.20 14.07
N GLU A 49 26.14 11.33 13.64
CA GLU A 49 26.23 11.70 12.22
C GLU A 49 27.24 10.81 11.47
N ASN A 50 28.34 10.43 12.13
CA ASN A 50 29.42 9.61 11.54
C ASN A 50 29.17 8.09 11.55
N ARG A 51 28.09 7.60 12.17
CA ARG A 51 27.79 6.16 12.26
C ARG A 51 26.63 5.81 11.34
N ASN A 52 26.94 5.40 10.11
CA ASN A 52 25.95 4.88 9.15
C ASN A 52 25.38 3.51 9.56
N ASP A 53 26.00 2.86 10.54
CA ASP A 53 25.77 1.45 10.88
C ASP A 53 24.83 1.28 12.10
N LEU A 54 24.12 2.35 12.49
CA LEU A 54 23.33 2.38 13.73
C LEU A 54 21.90 1.83 13.49
N PRO A 55 21.52 0.65 14.02
CA PRO A 55 20.16 0.17 13.93
C PRO A 55 19.25 1.02 14.81
N GLY A 56 18.12 1.50 14.27
CA GLY A 56 17.10 2.24 15.03
C GLY A 56 16.84 3.69 14.61
N ARG A 57 17.35 4.17 13.46
CA ARG A 57 16.98 5.49 12.89
C ARG A 57 15.56 5.55 12.29
N PHE A 58 14.80 4.46 12.35
CA PHE A 58 13.41 4.41 11.87
C PHE A 58 12.47 4.61 13.06
N SER A 59 11.55 5.58 12.96
CA SER A 59 10.46 5.73 13.94
C SER A 59 9.79 4.37 14.14
N SER A 60 9.56 3.95 15.39
CA SER A 60 8.90 2.67 15.70
C SER A 60 7.49 2.57 15.10
N SER A 61 6.87 3.71 14.79
CA SER A 61 5.61 3.82 14.05
C SER A 61 5.72 3.50 12.55
N GLN A 62 6.93 3.55 11.99
CA GLN A 62 7.23 3.40 10.56
C GLN A 62 8.01 2.11 10.25
N LEU A 63 8.17 1.20 11.22
CA LEU A 63 8.77 -0.10 10.96
C LEU A 63 7.77 -1.00 10.20
N THR A 64 7.32 -0.55 9.03
CA THR A 64 6.99 -1.47 7.96
C THR A 64 8.33 -2.07 7.59
N VAL A 65 8.65 -3.24 8.15
CA VAL A 65 9.67 -4.09 7.53
C VAL A 65 9.17 -4.26 6.11
N THR A 66 9.79 -3.57 5.15
CA THR A 66 9.62 -3.87 3.74
C THR A 66 10.33 -5.20 3.54
N GLN A 67 9.74 -6.27 4.07
CA GLN A 67 10.06 -7.62 3.67
C GLN A 67 9.94 -7.59 2.15
N ASN A 68 11.02 -7.87 1.45
CA ASN A 68 10.98 -8.00 0.01
C ASN A 68 10.26 -9.32 -0.28
N ILE A 69 8.92 -9.31 -0.14
CA ILE A 69 8.02 -10.46 -0.30
C ILE A 69 8.37 -11.20 -1.61
N ARG A 70 8.72 -10.44 -2.65
CA ARG A 70 9.15 -10.97 -3.95
C ARG A 70 10.42 -11.83 -3.87
N GLU A 71 11.42 -11.43 -3.10
CA GLU A 71 12.64 -12.22 -2.89
C GLU A 71 12.33 -13.49 -2.08
N GLU A 72 11.52 -13.36 -1.02
CA GLU A 72 11.14 -14.50 -0.19
C GLU A 72 10.35 -15.57 -0.98
N ILE A 73 9.40 -15.12 -1.81
CA ILE A 73 8.62 -15.97 -2.72
C ILE A 73 9.52 -16.64 -3.77
N SER A 74 10.52 -15.92 -4.29
CA SER A 74 11.44 -16.46 -5.29
C SER A 74 12.39 -17.51 -4.72
N ASN A 75 12.76 -17.37 -3.44
CA ASN A 75 13.74 -18.23 -2.79
C ASN A 75 13.12 -19.49 -2.18
N ASP A 76 11.85 -19.43 -1.75
CA ASP A 76 11.16 -20.53 -1.07
C ASP A 76 9.82 -20.88 -1.74
N PRO A 77 9.66 -22.09 -2.31
CA PRO A 77 8.40 -22.51 -2.93
C PRO A 77 7.24 -22.59 -1.93
N TYR A 78 7.49 -22.78 -0.64
CA TYR A 78 6.44 -22.77 0.37
C TYR A 78 5.90 -21.35 0.60
N ARG A 79 6.79 -20.35 0.65
CA ARG A 79 6.41 -18.94 0.75
C ARG A 79 5.63 -18.46 -0.47
N LYS A 80 6.00 -18.94 -1.66
CA LYS A 80 5.21 -18.72 -2.87
C LYS A 80 3.76 -19.21 -2.71
N LYS A 81 3.56 -20.46 -2.26
CA LYS A 81 2.22 -21.01 -2.06
C LYS A 81 1.41 -20.24 -1.02
N LEU A 82 2.08 -19.78 0.05
CA LEU A 82 1.42 -18.96 1.07
C LEU A 82 0.94 -17.63 0.49
N TYR A 83 1.77 -16.97 -0.32
CA TYR A 83 1.39 -15.73 -0.98
C TYR A 83 0.27 -15.95 -1.99
N ASP A 84 0.36 -16.98 -2.83
CA ASP A 84 -0.68 -17.34 -3.80
C ASP A 84 -2.04 -17.57 -3.09
N ALA A 85 -2.05 -18.28 -1.95
CA ALA A 85 -3.26 -18.46 -1.13
C ALA A 85 -3.75 -17.16 -0.48
N SER A 86 -2.84 -16.24 -0.12
CA SER A 86 -3.20 -14.93 0.43
C SER A 86 -3.88 -14.05 -0.64
N VAL A 87 -3.41 -14.09 -1.89
CA VAL A 87 -4.02 -13.42 -3.04
C VAL A 87 -5.38 -14.02 -3.37
N GLU A 88 -5.51 -15.36 -3.31
CA GLU A 88 -6.79 -16.03 -3.52
C GLU A 88 -7.82 -15.63 -2.45
N PHE A 89 -7.41 -15.53 -1.18
CA PHE A 89 -8.28 -15.03 -0.13
C PHE A 89 -8.71 -13.58 -0.36
N GLU A 90 -7.79 -12.71 -0.79
CA GLU A 90 -8.12 -11.33 -1.15
C GLU A 90 -9.17 -11.29 -2.28
N SER A 91 -9.09 -12.19 -3.25
CA SER A 91 -10.09 -12.25 -4.34
C SER A 91 -11.49 -12.58 -3.82
N VAL A 92 -11.61 -13.51 -2.87
CA VAL A 92 -12.89 -13.82 -2.21
C VAL A 92 -13.43 -12.59 -1.48
N PHE A 93 -12.57 -11.87 -0.76
CA PHE A 93 -12.95 -10.67 -0.06
C PHE A 93 -13.42 -9.56 -1.02
N VAL A 94 -12.68 -9.33 -2.11
CA VAL A 94 -13.06 -8.35 -3.15
C VAL A 94 -14.40 -8.74 -3.77
N LYS A 95 -14.65 -10.01 -4.05
CA LYS A 95 -15.94 -10.49 -4.54
C LYS A 95 -17.07 -10.14 -3.57
N MET A 96 -16.88 -10.37 -2.26
CA MET A 96 -17.88 -10.01 -1.24
C MET A 96 -18.15 -8.50 -1.24
N MET A 97 -17.10 -7.68 -1.32
CA MET A 97 -17.23 -6.22 -1.39
C MET A 97 -18.02 -5.79 -2.65
N LEU A 98 -17.67 -6.31 -3.82
CA LEU A 98 -18.37 -6.02 -5.08
C LEU A 98 -19.85 -6.42 -5.02
N LYS A 99 -20.15 -7.56 -4.38
CA LYS A 99 -21.52 -8.02 -4.17
C LYS A 99 -22.33 -7.06 -3.30
N GLU A 100 -21.77 -6.58 -2.19
CA GLU A 100 -22.44 -5.59 -1.33
C GLU A 100 -22.62 -4.23 -2.03
N MET A 101 -21.65 -3.83 -2.86
CA MET A 101 -21.78 -2.64 -3.70
C MET A 101 -22.93 -2.79 -4.71
N LYS A 102 -23.04 -3.95 -5.38
CA LYS A 102 -24.17 -4.27 -6.27
C LYS A 102 -25.51 -4.19 -5.52
N ASN A 103 -25.60 -4.80 -4.34
CA ASN A 103 -26.84 -4.80 -3.55
C ASN A 103 -27.27 -3.39 -3.10
N SER A 104 -26.33 -2.46 -3.00
CA SER A 104 -26.58 -1.06 -2.62
C SER A 104 -27.16 -0.22 -3.77
N VAL A 105 -27.05 -0.67 -5.02
CA VAL A 105 -27.60 0.02 -6.19
C VAL A 105 -29.08 -0.35 -6.34
N GLN A 106 -29.96 0.65 -6.28
CA GLN A 106 -31.39 0.46 -6.54
C GLN A 106 -31.59 0.09 -8.01
N LYS A 107 -31.94 -1.17 -8.30
CA LYS A 107 -32.33 -1.58 -9.65
C LYS A 107 -33.74 -1.06 -9.93
N GLU A 108 -33.89 -0.19 -10.93
CA GLU A 108 -35.21 0.22 -11.41
C GLU A 108 -35.87 -0.96 -12.13
N LYS A 109 -37.02 -1.42 -11.60
CA LYS A 109 -37.76 -2.60 -12.09
C LYS A 109 -38.20 -2.55 -13.57
N LEU A 110 -38.00 -1.44 -14.27
CA LEU A 110 -38.41 -1.28 -15.66
C LEU A 110 -37.47 -1.99 -16.65
N ILE A 111 -36.21 -2.26 -16.28
CA ILE A 111 -35.23 -2.99 -17.09
C ILE A 111 -34.47 -3.94 -16.15
N ASP A 112 -34.97 -5.16 -15.99
CA ASP A 112 -34.30 -6.24 -15.25
C ASP A 112 -33.98 -7.35 -16.25
N GLY A 113 -32.70 -7.67 -16.45
CA GLY A 113 -32.20 -8.71 -17.33
C GLY A 113 -32.40 -10.13 -16.78
N GLY A 114 -33.01 -10.27 -15.61
CA GLY A 114 -33.52 -11.52 -15.07
C GLY A 114 -32.42 -12.51 -14.70
N TYR A 115 -32.77 -13.81 -14.64
CA TYR A 115 -31.88 -14.87 -14.16
C TYR A 115 -30.59 -15.02 -14.98
N ALA A 116 -30.65 -14.77 -16.29
CA ALA A 116 -29.47 -14.81 -17.14
C ALA A 116 -28.49 -13.69 -16.80
N GLU A 117 -28.99 -12.47 -16.60
CA GLU A 117 -28.16 -11.34 -16.17
C GLU A 117 -27.49 -11.63 -14.82
N GLU A 118 -28.22 -12.17 -13.84
CA GLU A 118 -27.66 -12.51 -12.53
C GLU A 118 -26.47 -13.49 -12.63
N ILE A 119 -26.60 -14.54 -13.46
CA ILE A 119 -25.50 -15.50 -13.68
C ILE A 119 -24.30 -14.82 -14.34
N PHE A 120 -24.54 -14.00 -15.37
CA PHE A 120 -23.44 -13.30 -16.06
C PHE A 120 -22.76 -12.27 -15.16
N GLU A 121 -23.52 -11.51 -14.38
CA GLU A 121 -22.99 -10.57 -13.38
C GLU A 121 -22.12 -11.28 -12.35
N ASP A 122 -22.60 -12.41 -11.79
CA ASP A 122 -21.85 -13.16 -10.78
C ASP A 122 -20.54 -13.71 -11.35
N MET A 123 -20.56 -14.24 -12.58
CA MET A 123 -19.37 -14.71 -13.28
C MET A 123 -18.41 -13.55 -13.62
N LEU A 124 -18.95 -12.37 -13.97
CA LEU A 124 -18.18 -11.17 -14.22
C LEU A 124 -17.47 -10.68 -12.95
N TYR A 125 -18.17 -10.63 -11.82
CA TYR A 125 -17.58 -10.25 -10.53
C TYR A 125 -16.54 -11.27 -10.05
N ASP A 126 -16.70 -12.55 -10.40
CA ASP A 126 -15.67 -13.56 -10.16
C ASP A 126 -14.36 -13.24 -10.89
N GLU A 127 -14.41 -12.83 -12.15
CA GLU A 127 -13.20 -12.47 -12.89
C GLU A 127 -12.63 -11.11 -12.44
N TYR A 128 -13.47 -10.11 -12.20
CA TYR A 128 -13.02 -8.83 -11.64
C TYR A 128 -12.34 -8.99 -10.30
N SER A 129 -12.87 -9.83 -9.41
CA SER A 129 -12.24 -10.04 -8.11
C SER A 129 -10.85 -10.68 -8.23
N LYS A 130 -10.65 -11.63 -9.16
CA LYS A 130 -9.33 -12.21 -9.45
C LYS A 130 -8.37 -11.21 -10.07
N GLU A 131 -8.82 -10.42 -11.03
CA GLU A 131 -7.98 -9.43 -11.73
C GLU A 131 -7.54 -8.30 -10.78
N ILE A 132 -8.47 -7.79 -9.96
CA ILE A 132 -8.16 -6.78 -8.93
C ILE A 132 -7.14 -7.34 -7.94
N SER A 133 -7.35 -8.53 -7.38
CA SER A 133 -6.40 -9.08 -6.40
C SER A 133 -5.01 -9.38 -6.98
N LYS A 134 -4.89 -9.68 -8.27
CA LYS A 134 -3.60 -9.93 -8.92
C LYS A 134 -2.87 -8.66 -9.36
N ASN A 135 -3.58 -7.71 -9.96
CA ASN A 135 -2.99 -6.54 -10.62
C ASN A 135 -3.09 -5.26 -9.78
N GLU A 136 -4.17 -5.10 -9.02
CA GLU A 136 -4.51 -3.92 -8.22
C GLU A 136 -4.82 -4.34 -6.78
N SER A 137 -3.87 -5.04 -6.13
CA SER A 137 -4.09 -5.57 -4.79
C SER A 137 -4.41 -4.43 -3.81
N LEU A 138 -5.39 -4.65 -2.94
CA LEU A 138 -5.75 -3.71 -1.88
C LEU A 138 -4.72 -3.73 -0.73
N GLY A 139 -3.70 -4.58 -0.85
CA GLY A 139 -2.65 -4.78 0.16
C GLY A 139 -3.04 -5.77 1.24
N LEU A 140 -4.25 -6.36 1.17
CA LEU A 140 -4.71 -7.33 2.17
C LEU A 140 -3.93 -8.64 2.06
N ALA A 141 -3.64 -9.10 0.85
CA ALA A 141 -2.83 -10.30 0.63
C ALA A 141 -1.43 -10.18 1.26
N GLU A 142 -0.81 -9.00 1.16
CA GLU A 142 0.49 -8.74 1.79
C GLU A 142 0.42 -8.76 3.31
N GLN A 143 -0.65 -8.21 3.89
CA GLN A 143 -0.85 -8.20 5.34
C GLN A 143 -1.05 -9.64 5.87
N ILE A 144 -1.86 -10.44 5.18
CA ILE A 144 -2.08 -11.85 5.52
C ILE A 144 -0.76 -12.62 5.40
N TYR A 145 -0.05 -12.45 4.28
CA TYR A 145 1.25 -13.07 4.09
C TYR A 145 2.23 -12.70 5.21
N LYS A 146 2.33 -11.42 5.59
CA LYS A 146 3.21 -10.97 6.69
C LYS A 146 2.87 -11.63 8.02
N GLN A 147 1.59 -11.71 8.36
CA GLN A 147 1.16 -12.34 9.61
C GLN A 147 1.44 -13.85 9.63
N MET A 148 1.20 -14.53 8.52
CA MET A 148 1.38 -15.98 8.43
C MET A 148 2.86 -16.37 8.26
N SER A 149 3.64 -15.59 7.50
CA SER A 149 5.07 -15.81 7.29
C SER A 149 5.92 -15.59 8.54
N ALA A 150 5.42 -14.81 9.50
CA ALA A 150 6.05 -14.65 10.82
C ALA A 150 6.05 -15.96 11.63
N MET A 151 5.12 -16.88 11.37
CA MET A 151 5.07 -18.20 12.01
C MET A 151 6.00 -19.22 11.33
N LEU A 152 6.58 -18.86 10.17
CA LEU A 152 7.44 -19.74 9.39
C LEU A 152 8.92 -19.52 9.74
N PRO A 153 9.76 -20.57 9.62
CA PRO A 153 11.20 -20.42 9.76
C PRO A 153 11.76 -19.35 8.81
N PRO A 154 12.86 -18.68 9.15
CA PRO A 154 13.49 -17.71 8.26
C PRO A 154 13.80 -18.36 6.90
N ALA A 155 13.57 -17.62 5.82
CA ALA A 155 13.81 -18.11 4.46
C ALA A 155 15.28 -18.56 4.33
N LYS A 156 15.50 -19.74 3.74
CA LYS A 156 16.87 -20.24 3.46
C LYS A 156 17.54 -19.28 2.47
N ASN A 157 18.45 -18.45 2.96
CA ASN A 157 19.38 -17.70 2.14
C ASN A 157 20.46 -18.66 1.64
N ASN A 158 20.50 -18.92 0.34
CA ASN A 158 21.58 -19.74 -0.22
C ASN A 158 22.86 -18.89 -0.28
N SER A 159 23.69 -18.97 0.77
CA SER A 159 24.92 -18.19 0.94
C SER A 159 26.09 -18.61 0.03
N TYR A 160 25.86 -19.46 -0.96
CA TYR A 160 26.89 -19.93 -1.89
C TYR A 160 26.46 -19.71 -3.35
N LYS A 161 26.72 -18.51 -3.85
CA LYS A 161 26.88 -18.21 -5.28
C LYS A 161 28.02 -17.22 -5.45
#